data_AF-A0A937ASG8-F1
#
_entry.id   AF-A0A937ASG8-F1
#
_cell.length_a   1.000
_cell.length_b   1.000
_cell.length_c   1.000
_cell.angle_alpha   90.00
_cell.angle_beta   90.00
_cell.angle_gamma   90.00
#
_symmetry.space_group_name_H-M   'P 1'
#
loop_
_entity.id
_entity.type
_entity.pdbx_description
1 polymer ?
#
loop_
_entity_poly.entity_id
_entity_poly.type
_entity_poly.pdbx_seq_one_letter_code
_entity_poly.pdbx_strand_id
1 'polypeptide(L)'
;MGLARTILATTACIMLASTVAAQAPRSSVDVAATAGVPEFRDPKTGQVWTPLNVGQGPLKNPAPNELAFDPLGQAVRLQGAVIQRPGLAITGWAPPSAGPSVPLVTIDNASLRAVAGKRWQVVLYVNNNSAGTMAPMIDCRFTNVGKLVEETRALLPAMGGGLRAGLTIHGPKTDLFVDRAHCRIVSP
;
A
#
# COMPACT_ATOMS: atom_id res chain seq x y z
N MET A 1 -27.90 71.96 -19.86
CA MET A 1 -27.20 72.78 -18.85
C MET A 1 -26.73 71.88 -17.73
N GLY A 2 -25.41 71.76 -17.55
CA GLY A 2 -24.68 71.12 -16.42
C GLY A 2 -24.96 69.63 -16.15
N LEU A 3 -24.08 68.83 -15.58
CA LEU A 3 -22.70 69.00 -15.13
C LEU A 3 -22.13 67.58 -14.89
N ALA A 4 -20.82 67.45 -15.05
CA ALA A 4 -20.04 66.24 -14.96
C ALA A 4 -20.18 65.46 -13.62
N ARG A 5 -19.91 64.15 -13.67
CA ARG A 5 -19.20 63.43 -12.59
C ARG A 5 -18.57 62.15 -13.09
N THR A 6 -17.24 62.21 -13.23
CA THR A 6 -16.32 61.11 -13.46
C THR A 6 -16.21 60.26 -12.19
N ILE A 7 -16.34 58.94 -12.30
CA ILE A 7 -15.87 58.00 -11.27
C ILE A 7 -15.08 56.89 -11.98
N LEU A 8 -13.77 56.90 -11.77
CA LEU A 8 -12.89 55.75 -12.03
C LEU A 8 -13.20 54.66 -10.99
N ALA A 9 -13.43 53.44 -11.45
CA ALA A 9 -13.38 52.24 -10.61
C ALA A 9 -12.43 51.24 -11.27
N THR A 10 -11.20 51.17 -10.77
CA THR A 10 -10.21 50.14 -11.08
C THR A 10 -10.55 48.87 -10.30
N THR A 11 -11.06 47.85 -10.99
CA THR A 11 -11.27 46.51 -10.43
C THR A 11 -10.08 45.62 -10.76
N ALA A 12 -9.31 45.22 -9.74
CA ALA A 12 -8.23 44.25 -9.86
C ALA A 12 -8.80 42.82 -9.81
N CYS A 13 -8.75 42.10 -10.93
CA CYS A 13 -9.02 40.66 -10.96
C CYS A 13 -7.78 39.89 -10.53
N ILE A 14 -7.80 39.30 -9.34
CA ILE A 14 -6.80 38.32 -8.89
C ILE A 14 -7.18 36.97 -9.50
N MET A 15 -6.45 36.52 -10.50
CA MET A 15 -6.57 35.17 -11.07
C MET A 15 -5.88 34.18 -10.13
N LEU A 16 -6.66 33.35 -9.44
CA LEU A 16 -6.15 32.16 -8.73
C LEU A 16 -5.81 31.09 -9.78
N ALA A 17 -4.52 30.89 -10.04
CA ALA A 17 -4.05 29.75 -10.82
C ALA A 17 -4.16 28.48 -9.98
N SER A 18 -5.17 27.66 -10.24
CA SER A 18 -5.29 26.30 -9.70
C SER A 18 -4.21 25.41 -10.33
N THR A 19 -3.28 24.92 -9.51
CA THR A 19 -2.30 23.91 -9.94
C THR A 19 -3.02 22.59 -10.20
N VAL A 20 -3.31 22.30 -11.46
CA VAL A 20 -3.79 20.99 -11.91
C VAL A 20 -2.63 20.00 -11.73
N ALA A 21 -2.77 19.06 -10.80
CA ALA A 21 -1.87 17.93 -10.69
C ALA A 21 -1.96 17.10 -11.98
N ALA A 22 -0.85 17.02 -12.73
CA ALA A 22 -0.76 16.23 -13.95
C ALA A 22 -1.00 14.75 -13.62
N GLN A 23 -2.23 14.28 -13.84
CA GLN A 23 -2.55 12.86 -13.89
C GLN A 23 -1.85 12.29 -15.12
N ALA A 24 -0.87 11.40 -14.91
CA ALA A 24 -0.28 10.65 -16.00
C ALA A 24 -1.40 9.99 -16.83
N PRO A 25 -1.35 10.07 -18.18
CA PRO A 25 -2.39 9.50 -19.01
C PRO A 25 -2.49 8.00 -18.74
N ARG A 26 -3.57 7.59 -18.08
CA ARG A 26 -3.92 6.18 -17.94
C ARG A 26 -4.61 5.78 -19.24
N SER A 27 -4.07 4.79 -19.93
CA SER A 27 -4.76 4.15 -21.05
C SER A 27 -5.90 3.31 -20.48
N SER A 28 -7.10 3.89 -20.38
CA SER A 28 -8.34 3.19 -20.02
C SER A 28 -9.35 3.35 -21.15
N VAL A 29 -10.10 2.28 -21.41
CA VAL A 29 -11.22 2.28 -22.34
C VAL A 29 -12.45 1.85 -21.55
N ASP A 30 -13.50 2.66 -21.59
CA ASP A 30 -14.80 2.28 -21.03
C ASP A 30 -15.47 1.29 -21.98
N VAL A 31 -15.75 0.08 -21.48
CA VAL A 31 -16.41 -0.98 -22.25
C VAL A 31 -17.82 -1.15 -21.73
N ALA A 32 -18.82 -0.88 -22.57
CA ALA A 32 -20.21 -1.15 -22.24
C ALA A 32 -20.47 -2.66 -22.19
N ALA A 33 -21.16 -3.13 -21.15
CA ALA A 33 -21.55 -4.53 -21.04
C ALA A 33 -22.47 -4.90 -22.21
N THR A 34 -22.01 -5.81 -23.07
CA THR A 34 -22.79 -6.31 -24.21
C THR A 34 -23.43 -7.64 -23.84
N ALA A 35 -24.71 -7.84 -24.18
CA ALA A 35 -25.39 -9.11 -23.95
C ALA A 35 -24.88 -10.18 -24.93
N GLY A 36 -24.16 -11.19 -24.43
CA GLY A 36 -23.57 -12.27 -25.21
C GLY A 36 -22.30 -12.81 -24.56
N VAL A 37 -21.71 -13.89 -25.11
CA VAL A 37 -20.35 -14.31 -24.75
C VAL A 37 -19.39 -13.24 -25.30
N PRO A 38 -18.59 -12.55 -24.47
CA PRO A 38 -17.70 -11.51 -24.98
C PRO A 38 -16.66 -12.12 -25.93
N GLU A 39 -16.63 -11.68 -27.19
CA GLU A 39 -15.64 -12.10 -28.17
C GLU A 39 -14.75 -10.92 -28.55
N PHE A 40 -13.43 -11.09 -28.41
CA PHE A 40 -12.46 -10.11 -28.87
C PHE A 40 -11.69 -10.67 -30.06
N ARG A 41 -11.89 -10.11 -31.25
CA ARG A 41 -11.11 -10.48 -32.44
C ARG A 41 -9.85 -9.65 -32.48
N ASP A 42 -8.69 -10.31 -32.36
CA ASP A 42 -7.39 -9.67 -32.52
C ASP A 42 -7.23 -9.16 -33.96
N PRO A 43 -7.07 -7.84 -34.17
CA PRO A 43 -6.95 -7.26 -35.50
C PRO A 43 -5.66 -7.65 -36.23
N LYS A 44 -4.64 -8.14 -35.53
CA LYS A 44 -3.34 -8.51 -36.13
C LYS A 44 -3.31 -9.97 -36.60
N THR A 45 -3.91 -10.86 -35.82
CA THR A 45 -3.86 -12.32 -36.08
C THR A 45 -5.19 -12.87 -36.60
N GLY A 46 -6.27 -12.11 -36.49
CA GLY A 46 -7.63 -12.57 -36.79
C GLY A 46 -8.18 -13.57 -35.78
N GLN A 47 -7.44 -13.85 -34.69
CA GLN A 47 -7.84 -14.78 -33.65
C GLN A 47 -9.03 -14.23 -32.85
N VAL A 48 -10.07 -15.04 -32.67
CA VAL A 48 -11.23 -14.70 -31.83
C VAL A 48 -11.01 -15.25 -30.44
N TRP A 49 -10.89 -14.35 -29.47
CA TRP A 49 -10.75 -14.66 -28.06
C TRP A 49 -12.13 -14.69 -27.40
N THR A 50 -12.47 -15.82 -26.80
CA THR A 50 -13.66 -16.05 -25.99
C THR A 50 -13.22 -16.38 -24.56
N PRO A 51 -14.11 -16.30 -23.55
CA PRO A 51 -13.78 -16.71 -22.19
C PRO A 51 -13.31 -18.17 -22.09
N LEU A 52 -13.64 -18.99 -23.09
CA LEU A 52 -13.28 -20.41 -23.13
C LEU A 52 -11.88 -20.66 -23.68
N ASN A 53 -11.35 -19.79 -24.55
CA ASN A 53 -10.06 -20.01 -25.22
C ASN A 53 -8.98 -18.97 -24.84
N VAL A 54 -9.34 -17.91 -24.13
CA VAL A 54 -8.39 -16.94 -23.57
C VAL A 54 -7.41 -17.67 -22.64
N GLY A 55 -6.11 -17.49 -22.86
CA GLY A 55 -5.06 -18.20 -22.12
C GLY A 55 -4.84 -19.68 -22.51
N GLN A 56 -5.59 -20.22 -23.47
CA GLN A 56 -5.45 -21.61 -23.95
C GLN A 56 -4.73 -21.75 -25.30
N GLY A 57 -4.30 -20.63 -25.91
CA GLY A 57 -3.53 -20.68 -27.14
C GLY A 57 -2.18 -21.39 -26.95
N PRO A 58 -1.60 -21.99 -28.00
CA PRO A 58 -0.26 -22.54 -27.92
C PRO A 58 0.72 -21.41 -27.59
N LEU A 59 1.11 -21.32 -26.33
CA LEU A 59 2.26 -20.58 -25.85
C LEU A 59 3.49 -21.17 -26.54
N LYS A 60 3.78 -20.71 -27.77
CA LYS A 60 4.87 -21.24 -28.57
C LYS A 60 6.17 -20.72 -27.97
N ASN A 61 6.70 -21.45 -26.98
CA ASN A 61 7.87 -21.09 -26.16
C ASN A 61 7.87 -19.60 -25.78
N PRO A 62 7.03 -19.20 -24.81
CA PRO A 62 7.03 -17.83 -24.32
C PRO A 62 8.45 -17.48 -23.90
N ALA A 63 8.94 -16.33 -24.35
CA ALA A 63 10.13 -15.78 -23.75
C ALA A 63 9.87 -15.60 -22.23
N PRO A 64 10.88 -15.63 -21.34
CA PRO A 64 10.64 -15.58 -19.89
C PRO A 64 9.82 -14.37 -19.40
N ASN A 65 9.81 -13.29 -20.17
CA ASN A 65 9.01 -12.08 -19.96
C ASN A 65 7.54 -12.18 -20.45
N GLU A 66 7.20 -13.22 -21.21
CA GLU A 66 5.87 -13.52 -21.74
C GLU A 66 5.12 -14.58 -20.90
N LEU A 67 5.83 -15.23 -19.97
CA LEU A 67 5.19 -16.10 -18.99
C LEU A 67 4.32 -15.25 -18.05
N ALA A 68 3.08 -15.69 -17.84
CA ALA A 68 2.25 -15.15 -16.78
C ALA A 68 3.01 -15.26 -15.45
N PHE A 69 2.81 -14.28 -14.57
CA PHE A 69 3.45 -14.25 -13.26
C PHE A 69 3.09 -15.51 -12.46
N ASP A 70 4.08 -16.36 -12.18
CA ASP A 70 3.92 -17.52 -11.31
C ASP A 70 4.38 -17.16 -9.87
N PRO A 71 3.44 -16.93 -8.93
CA PRO A 71 3.81 -16.67 -7.55
C PRO A 71 4.51 -17.87 -6.88
N LEU A 72 4.31 -19.11 -7.34
CA LEU A 72 4.87 -20.31 -6.71
C LEU A 72 6.33 -20.56 -7.12
N GLY A 73 6.68 -20.17 -8.34
CA GLY A 73 8.03 -20.23 -8.91
C GLY A 73 8.99 -19.15 -8.41
N GLN A 74 8.53 -18.22 -7.57
CA GLN A 74 9.38 -17.17 -7.01
C GLN A 74 10.52 -17.75 -6.14
N ALA A 75 11.76 -17.43 -6.50
CA ALA A 75 12.96 -17.76 -5.73
C ALA A 75 13.61 -16.48 -5.21
N VAL A 76 13.74 -16.35 -3.88
CA VAL A 76 14.30 -15.16 -3.22
C VAL A 76 15.56 -15.54 -2.44
N ARG A 77 16.61 -14.71 -2.56
CA ARG A 77 17.77 -14.78 -1.66
C ARG A 77 17.52 -13.89 -0.46
N LEU A 78 17.47 -14.47 0.74
CA LEU A 78 17.25 -13.76 1.98
C LEU A 78 18.54 -13.06 2.44
N GLN A 79 18.52 -11.73 2.61
CA GLN A 79 19.66 -10.95 3.14
C GLN A 79 19.50 -10.58 4.63
N GLY A 80 18.96 -11.49 5.44
CA GLY A 80 18.67 -11.20 6.86
C GLY A 80 17.54 -10.18 7.03
N ALA A 81 17.40 -9.64 8.24
CA ALA A 81 16.33 -8.72 8.58
C ALA A 81 16.66 -7.26 8.19
N VAL A 82 15.74 -6.60 7.50
CA VAL A 82 15.80 -5.18 7.18
C VAL A 82 15.40 -4.36 8.40
N ILE A 83 16.30 -3.50 8.90
CA ILE A 83 15.99 -2.61 10.03
C ILE A 83 15.31 -1.33 9.53
N GLN A 84 14.21 -0.94 10.15
CA GLN A 84 13.46 0.28 9.86
C GLN A 84 13.19 1.08 11.14
N ARG A 85 13.06 2.40 11.00
CA ARG A 85 12.66 3.32 12.09
C ARG A 85 11.43 4.10 11.64
N PRO A 86 10.24 3.47 11.64
CA PRO A 86 9.02 4.12 11.16
C PRO A 86 8.62 5.28 12.07
N GLY A 87 8.03 6.31 11.47
CA GLY A 87 7.36 7.37 12.22
C GLY A 87 6.04 6.86 12.83
N LEU A 88 5.62 7.51 13.92
CA LEU A 88 4.34 7.25 14.57
C LEU A 88 3.37 8.38 14.28
N ALA A 89 2.15 8.03 13.88
CA ALA A 89 1.02 8.95 13.85
C ALA A 89 0.16 8.69 15.08
N ILE A 90 0.19 9.60 16.06
CA ILE A 90 -0.63 9.46 17.27
C ILE A 90 -2.10 9.56 16.88
N THR A 91 -2.87 8.55 17.23
CA THR A 91 -4.30 8.45 16.86
C THR A 91 -5.22 8.49 18.06
N GLY A 92 -4.69 8.39 19.28
CA GLY A 92 -5.50 8.50 20.48
C GLY A 92 -4.74 8.16 21.75
N TRP A 93 -5.51 8.16 22.84
CA TRP A 93 -5.05 7.80 24.16
C TRP A 93 -6.14 7.00 24.88
N ALA A 94 -5.74 6.04 25.71
CA ALA A 94 -6.60 5.28 26.61
C ALA A 94 -5.93 5.14 27.99
N PRO A 95 -6.70 5.00 29.09
CA PRO A 95 -6.12 4.72 30.39
C PRO A 95 -5.25 3.45 30.37
N PRO A 96 -4.07 3.45 31.03
CA PRO A 96 -3.25 2.25 31.17
C PRO A 96 -4.03 1.06 31.72
N SER A 97 -3.86 -0.10 31.09
CA SER A 97 -4.63 -1.31 31.33
C SER A 97 -3.77 -2.58 31.43
N ALA A 98 -2.45 -2.45 31.32
CA ALA A 98 -1.53 -3.58 31.41
C ALA A 98 -1.69 -4.35 32.72
N GLY A 99 -1.67 -5.67 32.63
CA GLY A 99 -1.88 -6.59 33.76
C GLY A 99 -1.64 -8.04 33.35
N PRO A 100 -2.00 -9.03 34.18
CA PRO A 100 -1.71 -10.44 33.91
C PRO A 100 -2.27 -10.97 32.59
N SER A 101 -3.38 -10.40 32.10
CA SER A 101 -4.05 -10.77 30.84
C SER A 101 -3.90 -9.74 29.72
N VAL A 102 -3.31 -8.57 29.99
CA VAL A 102 -3.16 -7.47 29.03
C VAL A 102 -1.68 -7.15 28.87
N PRO A 103 -1.07 -7.42 27.70
CA PRO A 103 0.33 -7.12 27.45
C PRO A 103 0.64 -5.63 27.57
N LEU A 104 1.89 -5.29 27.91
CA LEU A 104 2.36 -3.91 27.99
C LEU A 104 2.17 -3.15 26.68
N VAL A 105 2.37 -3.82 25.55
CA VAL A 105 2.20 -3.26 24.21
C VAL A 105 1.39 -4.27 23.39
N THR A 106 0.44 -3.79 22.58
CA THR A 106 -0.35 -4.62 21.66
C THR A 106 -0.33 -4.06 20.25
N ILE A 107 -0.51 -4.95 19.26
CA ILE A 107 -0.70 -4.60 17.85
C ILE A 107 -2.16 -4.87 17.48
N ASP A 108 -2.81 -3.90 16.82
CA ASP A 108 -4.18 -4.04 16.33
C ASP A 108 -4.30 -3.73 14.84
N ASN A 109 -5.32 -4.34 14.21
CA ASN A 109 -5.81 -3.98 12.87
C ASN A 109 -4.69 -3.90 11.81
N ALA A 110 -3.81 -4.91 11.81
CA ALA A 110 -2.75 -5.02 10.82
C ALA A 110 -3.34 -5.35 9.44
N SER A 111 -2.96 -4.59 8.43
CA SER A 111 -3.39 -4.73 7.03
C SER A 111 -2.18 -4.76 6.11
N LEU A 112 -2.13 -5.76 5.23
CA LEU A 112 -1.11 -5.87 4.19
C LEU A 112 -1.64 -5.22 2.91
N ARG A 113 -0.83 -4.36 2.29
CA ARG A 113 -1.15 -3.76 1.00
C ARG A 113 0.07 -3.61 0.11
N ALA A 114 -0.12 -3.82 -1.19
CA ALA A 114 0.89 -3.55 -2.21
C ALA A 114 0.80 -2.09 -2.68
N VAL A 115 1.93 -1.41 -2.84
CA VAL A 115 1.98 -0.13 -3.55
C VAL A 115 2.72 -0.32 -4.85
N ALA A 116 1.98 -0.20 -5.96
CA ALA A 116 2.52 -0.38 -7.29
C ALA A 116 3.79 0.45 -7.52
N GLY A 117 4.84 -0.21 -8.03
CA GLY A 117 6.15 0.40 -8.28
C GLY A 117 6.95 0.76 -7.03
N LYS A 118 6.47 0.40 -5.83
CA LYS A 118 7.16 0.65 -4.55
C LYS A 118 7.37 -0.65 -3.79
N ARG A 119 6.82 -0.75 -2.59
CA ARG A 119 7.01 -1.87 -1.67
C ARG A 119 5.67 -2.34 -1.12
N TRP A 120 5.62 -3.60 -0.74
CA TRP A 120 4.61 -4.08 0.19
C TRP A 120 4.71 -3.28 1.48
N GLN A 121 3.58 -3.08 2.14
CA GLN A 121 3.57 -2.40 3.42
C GLN A 121 2.50 -3.00 4.31
N VAL A 122 2.85 -3.12 5.59
CA VAL A 122 1.89 -3.40 6.65
C VAL A 122 1.55 -2.08 7.32
N VAL A 123 0.26 -1.80 7.46
CA VAL A 123 -0.21 -0.76 8.37
C VAL A 123 -0.97 -1.36 9.50
N LEU A 124 -0.61 -0.92 10.70
CA LEU A 124 -1.10 -1.43 11.95
C LEU A 124 -1.16 -0.30 12.97
N TYR A 125 -1.87 -0.56 14.06
CA TYR A 125 -1.82 0.25 15.26
C TYR A 125 -0.98 -0.43 16.32
N VAL A 126 -0.30 0.38 17.12
CA VAL A 126 0.36 -0.02 18.36
C VAL A 126 -0.28 0.73 19.51
N ASN A 127 -0.58 0.01 20.60
CA ASN A 127 -1.05 0.60 21.84
C ASN A 127 0.00 0.35 22.94
N ASN A 128 0.36 1.39 23.67
CA ASN A 128 1.07 1.25 24.93
C ASN A 128 0.03 1.16 26.06
N ASN A 129 -0.20 -0.04 26.57
CA ASN A 129 -1.16 -0.30 27.65
C ASN A 129 -0.55 -0.05 29.04
N SER A 130 0.75 0.26 29.13
CA SER A 130 1.43 0.53 30.38
C SER A 130 1.23 1.97 30.87
N ALA A 131 1.57 2.22 32.14
CA ALA A 131 1.64 3.58 32.69
C ALA A 131 2.95 4.31 32.32
N GLY A 132 3.94 3.58 31.78
CA GLY A 132 5.27 4.09 31.47
C GLY A 132 5.46 4.42 30.00
N THR A 133 6.64 4.94 29.67
CA THR A 133 7.05 5.13 28.28
C THR A 133 7.64 3.83 27.73
N MET A 134 7.22 3.43 26.53
CA MET A 134 7.66 2.20 25.86
C MET A 134 8.31 2.51 24.50
N ALA A 135 9.33 1.76 24.11
CA ALA A 135 10.02 1.93 22.82
C ALA A 135 10.02 0.59 22.07
N PRO A 136 8.85 0.14 21.58
CA PRO A 136 8.68 -1.23 21.16
C PRO A 136 9.45 -1.55 19.89
N MET A 137 9.82 -2.82 19.78
CA MET A 137 10.42 -3.42 18.60
C MET A 137 9.45 -4.43 18.01
N ILE A 138 9.20 -4.32 16.69
CA ILE A 138 8.28 -5.19 15.96
C ILE A 138 9.04 -5.92 14.86
N ASP A 139 8.91 -7.25 14.82
CA ASP A 139 9.38 -8.06 13.70
C ASP A 139 8.20 -8.44 12.82
N CYS A 140 8.31 -8.13 11.53
CA CYS A 140 7.37 -8.49 10.48
C CYS A 140 8.00 -9.46 9.49
N ARG A 141 7.39 -10.62 9.30
CA ARG A 141 7.79 -11.63 8.31
C ARG A 141 6.83 -11.60 7.14
N PHE A 142 7.35 -11.27 5.96
CA PHE A 142 6.62 -11.28 4.70
C PHE A 142 6.83 -12.63 4.04
N THR A 143 5.74 -13.34 3.76
CA THR A 143 5.79 -14.68 3.18
C THR A 143 5.01 -14.75 1.87
N ASN A 144 5.29 -15.81 1.12
CA ASN A 144 4.52 -16.24 -0.03
C ASN A 144 4.39 -17.78 0.04
N VAL A 145 3.17 -18.28 0.26
CA VAL A 145 2.88 -19.71 0.45
C VAL A 145 3.79 -20.33 1.53
N GLY A 146 3.92 -19.62 2.65
CA GLY A 146 4.75 -20.01 3.79
C GLY A 146 6.26 -19.86 3.61
N LYS A 147 6.77 -19.60 2.40
CA LYS A 147 8.18 -19.29 2.16
C LYS A 147 8.46 -17.85 2.59
N LEU A 148 9.54 -17.63 3.32
CA LEU A 148 9.98 -16.28 3.70
C LEU A 148 10.45 -15.53 2.45
N VAL A 149 9.98 -14.30 2.28
CA VAL A 149 10.37 -13.38 1.21
C VAL A 149 11.29 -12.30 1.76
N GLU A 150 10.89 -11.66 2.87
CA GLU A 150 11.69 -10.65 3.58
C GLU A 150 11.29 -10.65 5.06
N GLU A 151 12.26 -10.36 5.93
CA GLU A 151 12.00 -10.05 7.33
C GLU A 151 12.36 -8.59 7.59
N THR A 152 11.47 -7.87 8.27
CA THR A 152 11.67 -6.46 8.62
C THR A 152 11.54 -6.28 10.12
N ARG A 153 12.51 -5.61 10.73
CA ARG A 153 12.49 -5.21 12.13
C ARG A 153 12.28 -3.70 12.23
N ALA A 154 11.16 -3.29 12.82
CA ALA A 154 10.82 -1.92 13.08
C ALA A 154 11.19 -1.53 14.52
N LEU A 155 12.00 -0.49 14.65
CA LEU A 155 12.35 0.16 15.91
C LEU A 155 11.47 1.39 16.08
N LEU A 156 10.47 1.33 16.97
CA LEU A 156 9.54 2.43 17.13
C LEU A 156 10.14 3.53 18.04
N PRO A 157 9.81 4.80 17.78
CA PRO A 157 10.01 5.87 18.74
C PRO A 157 9.33 5.57 20.08
N ALA A 158 9.81 6.25 21.13
CA ALA A 158 9.23 6.17 22.45
C ALA A 158 7.77 6.67 22.46
N MET A 159 6.90 5.92 23.13
CA MET A 159 5.47 6.19 23.29
C MET A 159 5.14 6.32 24.77
N GLY A 160 4.56 7.44 25.18
CA GLY A 160 4.03 7.62 26.54
C GLY A 160 2.92 6.62 26.88
N GLY A 161 2.63 6.49 28.19
CA GLY A 161 1.63 5.55 28.70
C GLY A 161 0.23 5.81 28.18
N GLY A 162 -0.47 4.75 27.78
CA GLY A 162 -1.82 4.84 27.23
C GLY A 162 -1.92 5.30 25.76
N LEU A 163 -0.80 5.68 25.12
CA LEU A 163 -0.85 6.17 23.74
C LEU A 163 -1.16 5.07 22.73
N ARG A 164 -1.98 5.43 21.74
CA ARG A 164 -2.24 4.66 20.53
C ARG A 164 -1.66 5.40 19.32
N ALA A 165 -0.91 4.67 18.50
CA ALA A 165 -0.31 5.21 17.28
C ALA A 165 -0.51 4.28 16.09
N GLY A 166 -0.75 4.85 14.91
CA GLY A 166 -0.67 4.16 13.63
C GLY A 166 0.74 4.26 13.05
N LEU A 167 1.18 3.22 12.35
CA LEU A 167 2.45 3.23 11.63
C LEU A 167 2.41 2.36 10.37
N THR A 168 3.40 2.57 9.51
CA THR A 168 3.63 1.78 8.30
C THR A 168 4.99 1.10 8.38
N ILE A 169 5.03 -0.22 8.19
CA ILE A 169 6.25 -1.01 8.08
C ILE A 169 6.36 -1.50 6.64
N HIS A 170 7.49 -1.24 5.98
CA HIS A 170 7.69 -1.65 4.60
C HIS A 170 8.25 -3.07 4.52
N GLY A 171 7.66 -3.89 3.66
CA GLY A 171 8.17 -5.21 3.27
C GLY A 171 8.95 -5.14 1.97
N PRO A 172 9.03 -6.23 1.18
CA PRO A 172 9.82 -6.27 -0.05
C PRO A 172 9.28 -5.34 -1.13
N LYS A 173 10.07 -5.12 -2.18
CA LYS A 173 9.58 -4.48 -3.41
C LYS A 173 8.42 -5.30 -4.01
N THR A 174 7.51 -4.63 -4.71
CA THR A 174 6.30 -5.26 -5.27
C THR A 174 6.56 -6.10 -6.53
N ASP A 175 7.80 -6.20 -6.99
CA ASP A 175 8.25 -7.20 -7.96
C ASP A 175 8.34 -8.62 -7.34
N LEU A 176 8.42 -8.69 -6.01
CA LEU A 176 8.22 -9.91 -5.23
C LEU A 176 6.77 -9.97 -4.75
N PHE A 177 6.14 -11.12 -4.93
CA PHE A 177 4.82 -11.40 -4.39
C PHE A 177 4.89 -11.81 -2.93
N VAL A 178 3.90 -11.33 -2.18
CA VAL A 178 3.69 -11.60 -0.77
C VAL A 178 2.20 -11.92 -0.60
N ASP A 179 1.90 -13.05 0.02
CA ASP A 179 0.52 -13.44 0.33
C ASP A 179 0.12 -13.07 1.76
N ARG A 180 1.10 -13.00 2.67
CA ARG A 180 0.89 -12.81 4.10
C ARG A 180 2.06 -12.03 4.71
N ALA A 181 1.72 -11.21 5.70
CA ALA A 181 2.68 -10.63 6.62
C ALA A 181 2.28 -10.96 8.05
N HIS A 182 3.23 -11.46 8.84
CA HIS A 182 3.04 -11.74 10.26
C HIS A 182 3.93 -10.81 11.07
N CYS A 183 3.32 -9.87 11.81
CA CYS A 183 4.02 -8.93 12.67
C CYS A 183 3.82 -9.28 14.14
N ARG A 184 4.89 -9.23 14.94
CA ARG A 184 4.84 -9.45 16.39
C ARG A 184 5.74 -8.48 17.13
N ILE A 185 5.37 -8.16 18.35
CA ILE A 185 6.23 -7.43 19.28
C ILE A 185 7.31 -8.40 19.76
N VAL A 186 8.57 -7.99 19.66
CA VAL A 186 9.74 -8.77 20.12
C VAL A 186 10.45 -8.13 21.31
N SER A 187 10.23 -6.83 21.52
CA SER A 187 10.52 -6.13 22.77
C SER A 187 9.43 -5.09 22.99
N PRO A 188 8.78 -5.04 24.15
CA PRO A 188 7.93 -3.91 24.53
C PRO A 188 8.78 -2.64 24.74
#